data_AF-A0A1E7ZAK2-F1
#
_entry.id   AF-A0A1E7ZAK2-F1
#
_cell.length_a   1.000
_cell.length_b   1.000
_cell.length_c   1.000
_cell.angle_alpha   90.00
_cell.angle_beta   90.00
_cell.angle_gamma   90.00
#
_symmetry.space_group_name_H-M   'P 1'
#
loop_
_entity.id
_entity.type
_entity.pdbx_description
1 polymer ?
#
loop_
_entity_poly.entity_id
_entity_poly.type
_entity_poly.pdbx_seq_one_letter_code
_entity_poly.pdbx_strand_id
1 'polypeptide(L)'
;MITGHLYSEQSAESSTVSVKLEAQNMVITDNVGEARVFTLDSLNTAPKLGRLPREIRLPTREQLVCDQSELLNHWLDGEQGGVAKLETNRRWIFGSVVLVPALLYFVFGWLMPWAAVHFANLVPDKAKVIASQQSLSALDATLLNPSELDLTEQEKIRTGFYDVKDSISTNHKVFSVQFRHAPQIGPNAFALPDGTIIFTDEMIALVDGDQALLNAIFLHEVGHVENNHSMQLVAESLFATLAVSYFFGDISGSLEAFFGIGSTVVNNKFTQAHEADADEFALRQLRNAGKDPMAFADAMKKISELRPSASETMDNWFSSHPAIQSRIRKAEAFAEQE
;
A
#
# COMPACT_ATOMS: atom_id res chain seq x y z
N MET A 1 -55.37 -3.07 11.82
CA MET A 1 -55.22 -1.64 11.49
C MET A 1 -53.85 -1.22 11.98
N ILE A 2 -53.10 -0.49 11.15
CA ILE A 2 -51.74 -0.04 11.44
C ILE A 2 -51.85 1.44 11.81
N THR A 3 -51.24 1.85 12.91
CA THR A 3 -51.20 3.26 13.29
C THR A 3 -50.02 3.93 12.57
N GLY A 4 -50.23 5.18 12.14
CA GLY A 4 -49.17 5.98 11.54
C GLY A 4 -49.39 7.47 11.76
N HIS A 5 -48.40 8.23 11.34
CA HIS A 5 -48.37 9.68 11.38
C HIS A 5 -48.26 10.21 9.95
N LEU A 6 -49.18 11.11 9.58
CA LEU A 6 -49.15 11.78 8.29
C LEU A 6 -48.59 13.19 8.45
N TYR A 7 -47.55 13.50 7.68
CA TYR A 7 -46.85 14.78 7.62
C TYR A 7 -47.14 15.48 6.29
N SER A 8 -47.38 16.78 6.35
CA SER A 8 -47.56 17.64 5.17
C SER A 8 -46.22 18.08 4.61
N GLU A 9 -46.13 18.32 3.30
CA GLU A 9 -44.92 18.82 2.62
C GLU A 9 -44.45 20.17 3.17
N GLN A 10 -45.36 20.96 3.76
CA GLN A 10 -45.12 22.35 4.18
C GLN A 10 -45.09 22.55 5.70
N SER A 11 -45.28 21.50 6.50
CA SER A 11 -45.36 21.61 7.97
C SER A 11 -44.81 20.37 8.66
N ALA A 12 -44.13 20.57 9.80
CA ALA A 12 -43.68 19.49 10.67
C ALA A 12 -44.80 18.94 11.58
N GLU A 13 -46.01 19.50 11.50
CA GLU A 13 -47.17 18.98 12.22
C GLU A 13 -47.59 17.63 11.64
N SER A 14 -47.88 16.69 12.54
CA SER A 14 -48.34 15.35 12.16
C SER A 14 -49.76 15.11 12.66
N SER A 15 -50.53 14.37 11.86
CA SER A 15 -51.83 13.85 12.27
C SER A 15 -51.73 12.33 12.43
N THR A 16 -52.31 11.81 13.52
CA THR A 16 -52.42 10.37 13.71
C THR A 16 -53.48 9.83 12.75
N VAL A 17 -53.13 8.76 12.04
CA VAL A 17 -53.99 8.12 11.05
C VAL A 17 -54.01 6.62 11.27
N SER A 18 -55.13 6.00 10.93
CA SER A 18 -55.29 4.55 10.89
C SER A 18 -55.18 4.06 9.45
N VAL A 19 -54.29 3.11 9.22
CA VAL A 19 -54.01 2.55 7.90
C VAL A 19 -54.57 1.13 7.83
N LYS A 20 -55.38 0.88 6.80
CA LYS A 20 -55.93 -0.44 6.46
C LYS A 20 -55.44 -0.83 5.07
N LEU A 21 -54.98 -2.06 4.94
CA LEU A 21 -54.45 -2.62 3.70
C LEU A 21 -55.50 -3.55 3.08
N GLU A 22 -55.81 -3.36 1.81
CA GLU A 22 -56.82 -4.11 1.06
C GLU A 22 -56.28 -4.50 -0.32
N ALA A 23 -55.84 -5.74 -0.50
CA ALA A 23 -55.32 -6.30 -1.76
C ALA A 23 -54.25 -5.42 -2.45
N GLN A 24 -54.63 -4.44 -3.28
CA GLN A 24 -53.73 -3.49 -3.96
C GLN A 24 -53.89 -2.03 -3.50
N ASN A 25 -54.74 -1.79 -2.50
CA ASN A 25 -55.07 -0.47 -2.00
C ASN A 25 -54.66 -0.30 -0.54
N MET A 26 -54.19 0.90 -0.21
CA MET A 26 -53.99 1.39 1.14
C MET A 26 -55.04 2.45 1.45
N VAL A 27 -55.81 2.22 2.50
CA VAL A 27 -56.84 3.14 3.00
C VAL A 27 -56.31 3.83 4.26
N ILE A 28 -56.11 5.13 4.18
CA ILE A 28 -55.70 5.98 5.31
C ILE A 28 -56.95 6.68 5.84
N THR A 29 -57.29 6.43 7.10
CA THR A 29 -58.41 7.08 7.80
C THR A 29 -57.85 8.05 8.83
N ASP A 30 -58.24 9.32 8.76
CA ASP A 30 -57.84 10.33 9.74
C ASP A 30 -58.69 10.29 11.02
N ASN A 31 -58.34 11.14 12.00
CA ASN A 31 -59.06 11.25 13.27
C ASN A 31 -60.48 11.83 13.13
N VAL A 32 -60.85 12.35 11.96
CA VAL A 32 -62.18 12.92 11.66
C VAL A 32 -63.07 11.88 10.93
N GLY A 33 -62.48 10.76 10.51
CA GLY A 33 -63.17 9.66 9.83
C GLY A 33 -63.16 9.79 8.31
N GLU A 34 -62.41 10.72 7.73
CA GLU A 34 -62.21 10.80 6.28
C GLU A 34 -61.21 9.74 5.83
N ALA A 35 -61.59 8.96 4.81
CA ALA A 35 -60.78 7.88 4.27
C ALA A 35 -60.22 8.26 2.89
N ARG A 36 -58.89 8.22 2.75
CA ARG A 36 -58.17 8.39 1.49
C ARG A 36 -57.63 7.05 1.00
N VAL A 37 -57.82 6.73 -0.28
CA VAL A 37 -57.41 5.45 -0.87
C VAL A 37 -56.29 5.67 -1.88
N PHE A 38 -55.19 4.92 -1.73
CA PHE A 38 -54.03 4.96 -2.61
C PHE A 38 -53.72 3.55 -3.14
N THR A 39 -53.37 3.42 -4.42
CA THR A 39 -52.94 2.14 -5.01
C THR A 39 -51.47 1.91 -4.73
N LEU A 40 -51.05 0.64 -4.57
CA LEU A 40 -49.66 0.26 -4.29
C LEU A 40 -48.68 0.87 -5.31
N ASP A 41 -49.02 0.84 -6.60
CA ASP A 41 -48.19 1.36 -7.70
C ASP A 41 -47.98 2.89 -7.64
N SER A 42 -48.84 3.59 -6.91
CA SER A 42 -48.76 5.04 -6.75
C SER A 42 -47.86 5.46 -5.57
N LEU A 43 -47.45 4.51 -4.73
CA LEU A 43 -46.67 4.78 -3.53
C LEU A 43 -45.17 4.73 -3.85
N ASN A 44 -44.44 5.75 -3.40
CA ASN A 44 -42.99 5.72 -3.43
C ASN A 44 -42.47 5.32 -2.04
N THR A 45 -41.85 4.15 -1.95
CA THR A 45 -41.36 3.60 -0.69
C THR A 45 -39.85 3.38 -0.75
N ALA A 46 -39.18 3.70 0.37
CA ALA A 46 -37.79 3.31 0.56
C ALA A 46 -37.73 1.83 0.98
N PRO A 47 -36.63 1.10 0.74
CA PRO A 47 -36.41 -0.24 1.28
C PRO A 47 -36.42 -0.24 2.81
N LYS A 48 -36.83 -1.34 3.44
CA LYS A 48 -36.83 -1.46 4.91
C LYS A 48 -35.39 -1.42 5.44
N LEU A 49 -35.13 -0.54 6.41
CA LEU A 49 -33.86 -0.47 7.14
C LEU A 49 -34.08 -0.90 8.60
N GLY A 50 -33.76 -2.16 8.89
CA GLY A 50 -33.80 -2.71 10.25
C GLY A 50 -35.16 -2.57 10.95
N ARG A 51 -35.17 -1.86 12.09
CA ARG A 51 -36.33 -1.62 12.96
C ARG A 51 -36.90 -0.20 12.84
N LEU A 52 -36.53 0.55 11.81
CA LEU A 52 -37.07 1.90 11.65
C LEU A 52 -38.55 1.85 11.22
N PRO A 53 -39.37 2.84 11.64
CA PRO A 53 -40.71 3.05 11.10
C PRO A 53 -40.68 3.12 9.58
N ARG A 54 -41.77 2.71 8.92
CA ARG A 54 -41.83 2.70 7.46
C ARG A 54 -42.26 4.06 6.94
N GLU A 55 -41.41 4.68 6.14
CA GLU A 55 -41.71 5.94 5.46
C GLU A 55 -42.25 5.67 4.06
N ILE A 56 -43.43 6.21 3.77
CA ILE A 56 -44.15 6.06 2.51
C ILE A 56 -44.47 7.46 2.00
N ARG A 57 -43.97 7.83 0.82
CA ARG A 57 -44.35 9.09 0.16
C ARG A 57 -45.59 8.86 -0.68
N LEU A 58 -46.64 9.64 -0.41
CA LEU A 58 -47.90 9.61 -1.14
C LEU A 58 -47.79 10.43 -2.45
N PRO A 59 -48.62 10.15 -3.47
CA PRO A 59 -48.71 10.96 -4.69
C PRO A 59 -48.98 12.45 -4.44
N THR A 60 -49.66 12.74 -3.32
CA THR A 60 -49.99 14.08 -2.83
C THR A 60 -48.80 14.83 -2.24
N ARG A 61 -47.59 14.23 -2.26
CA ARG A 61 -46.35 14.71 -1.65
C ARG A 61 -46.34 14.77 -0.12
N GLU A 62 -47.40 14.27 0.51
CA GLU A 62 -47.43 14.00 1.94
C GLU A 62 -46.58 12.76 2.28
N GLN A 63 -46.05 12.73 3.50
CA GLN A 63 -45.25 11.62 4.00
C GLN A 63 -46.01 10.89 5.11
N LEU A 64 -46.23 9.60 4.90
CA LEU A 64 -46.82 8.70 5.88
C LEU A 64 -45.70 7.91 6.57
N VAL A 65 -45.64 8.01 7.90
CA VAL A 65 -44.73 7.23 8.74
C VAL A 65 -45.56 6.23 9.54
N CYS A 66 -45.46 4.96 9.17
CA CYS A 66 -46.20 3.90 9.83
C CYS A 66 -45.38 3.22 10.92
N ASP A 67 -46.04 2.86 12.02
CA ASP A 67 -45.47 2.02 13.06
C ASP A 67 -45.07 0.64 12.50
N GLN A 68 -44.22 -0.06 13.25
CA GLN A 68 -43.74 -1.38 12.85
C GLN A 68 -44.91 -2.36 12.66
N SER A 69 -45.07 -2.84 11.43
CA SER A 69 -46.06 -3.86 11.09
C SER A 69 -45.52 -4.82 10.04
N GLU A 70 -45.48 -6.11 10.38
CA GLU A 70 -45.08 -7.17 9.45
C GLU A 70 -46.06 -7.28 8.27
N LEU A 71 -47.35 -6.99 8.50
CA LEU A 71 -48.36 -6.95 7.43
C LEU A 71 -48.07 -5.84 6.42
N LEU A 72 -47.62 -4.67 6.87
CA LEU A 72 -47.26 -3.56 5.99
C LEU A 72 -46.03 -3.87 5.15
N ASN A 73 -45.00 -4.45 5.78
CA ASN A 73 -43.77 -4.81 5.09
C ASN A 73 -44.02 -5.84 4.00
N HIS A 74 -44.79 -6.89 4.32
CA HIS A 74 -45.12 -7.94 3.35
C HIS A 74 -45.97 -7.40 2.18
N TRP A 75 -46.88 -6.47 2.47
CA TRP A 75 -47.72 -5.85 1.45
C TRP A 75 -46.95 -4.91 0.52
N LEU A 76 -45.94 -4.19 1.02
CA LEU A 76 -45.11 -3.27 0.24
C LEU A 76 -44.00 -3.98 -0.57
N ASP A 77 -43.25 -4.89 0.07
CA ASP A 77 -42.02 -5.46 -0.51
C ASP A 77 -42.23 -6.85 -1.14
N GLY A 78 -43.41 -7.45 -0.96
CA GLY A 78 -43.68 -8.84 -1.34
C GLY A 78 -42.78 -9.85 -0.60
N GLU A 79 -42.44 -10.98 -1.23
CA GLU A 79 -41.46 -11.94 -0.71
C GLU A 79 -39.99 -11.52 -0.93
N GLN A 80 -39.76 -10.40 -1.62
CA GLN A 80 -38.43 -9.99 -2.06
C GLN A 80 -37.70 -9.18 -0.99
N GLY A 81 -36.84 -9.87 -0.25
CA GLY A 81 -35.92 -9.24 0.68
C GLY A 81 -34.75 -10.14 1.01
N GLY A 82 -34.01 -10.62 -0.02
CA GLY A 82 -32.83 -11.47 0.18
C GLY A 82 -31.80 -10.81 1.11
N VAL A 83 -31.65 -9.48 1.01
CA VAL A 83 -30.78 -8.66 1.87
C VAL A 83 -31.32 -8.60 3.31
N ALA A 84 -32.62 -8.37 3.52
CA ALA A 84 -33.23 -8.37 4.85
C ALA A 84 -33.13 -9.74 5.56
N LYS A 85 -33.21 -10.85 4.81
CA LYS A 85 -33.00 -12.21 5.34
C LYS A 85 -31.53 -12.44 5.74
N LEU A 86 -30.57 -11.84 5.04
CA LEU A 86 -29.14 -11.85 5.41
C LEU A 86 -28.87 -10.98 6.64
N GLU A 87 -29.50 -9.81 6.73
CA GLU A 87 -29.39 -8.89 7.88
C GLU A 87 -30.00 -9.42 9.17
N THR A 88 -30.97 -10.35 9.10
CA THR A 88 -31.62 -10.89 10.31
C THR A 88 -30.91 -12.15 10.84
N ASN A 89 -30.06 -12.78 10.03
CA ASN A 89 -29.40 -14.03 10.40
C ASN A 89 -28.07 -13.79 11.12
N ARG A 90 -28.11 -13.89 12.46
CA ARG A 90 -26.94 -13.70 13.35
C ARG A 90 -25.71 -14.52 12.91
N ARG A 91 -25.88 -15.70 12.29
CA ARG A 91 -24.75 -16.52 11.81
C ARG A 91 -23.99 -15.84 10.67
N TRP A 92 -24.68 -15.16 9.76
CA TRP A 92 -24.05 -14.42 8.66
C TRP A 92 -23.42 -13.11 9.13
N ILE A 93 -24.00 -12.44 10.13
CA ILE A 93 -23.38 -11.26 10.77
C ILE A 93 -22.09 -11.67 11.50
N PHE A 94 -22.12 -12.69 12.34
CA PHE A 94 -20.89 -13.18 12.99
C PHE A 94 -19.89 -13.73 11.98
N GLY A 95 -20.38 -14.39 10.93
CA GLY A 95 -19.57 -14.84 9.81
C GLY A 95 -18.87 -13.68 9.10
N SER A 96 -19.56 -12.58 8.82
CA SER A 96 -18.98 -11.42 8.13
C SER A 96 -17.96 -10.67 9.01
N VAL A 97 -18.18 -10.59 10.33
CA VAL A 97 -17.23 -9.99 11.28
C VAL A 97 -15.88 -10.71 11.27
N VAL A 98 -15.84 -12.01 10.98
CA VAL A 98 -14.58 -12.76 10.85
C VAL A 98 -14.08 -12.78 9.41
N LEU A 99 -14.99 -13.01 8.45
CA LEU A 99 -14.66 -13.18 7.04
C LEU A 99 -14.11 -11.91 6.42
N VAL A 100 -14.65 -10.73 6.75
CA VAL A 100 -14.20 -9.47 6.17
C VAL A 100 -12.77 -9.15 6.60
N PRO A 101 -12.39 -9.17 7.89
CA PRO A 101 -10.99 -9.02 8.29
C PRO A 101 -10.07 -10.10 7.71
N ALA A 102 -10.51 -11.35 7.64
CA ALA A 102 -9.72 -12.42 7.04
C ALA A 102 -9.48 -12.19 5.55
N LEU A 103 -10.50 -11.71 4.82
CA LEU A 103 -10.39 -11.36 3.40
C LEU A 103 -9.47 -10.15 3.21
N LEU A 104 -9.59 -9.11 4.05
CA LEU A 104 -8.68 -7.97 4.01
C LEU A 104 -7.24 -8.44 4.28
N TYR A 105 -7.01 -9.26 5.30
CA TYR A 105 -5.70 -9.83 5.57
C TYR A 105 -5.17 -10.64 4.37
N PHE A 106 -6.01 -11.44 3.72
CA PHE A 106 -5.61 -12.18 2.52
C PHE A 106 -5.25 -11.23 1.36
N VAL A 107 -6.07 -10.20 1.11
CA VAL A 107 -5.84 -9.25 0.01
C VAL A 107 -4.56 -8.44 0.25
N PHE A 108 -4.41 -7.83 1.42
CA PHE A 108 -3.28 -6.96 1.73
C PHE A 108 -2.01 -7.74 2.11
N GLY A 109 -2.15 -8.89 2.77
CA GLY A 109 -1.01 -9.67 3.26
C GLY A 109 -0.48 -10.70 2.27
N TRP A 110 -1.28 -11.14 1.29
CA TRP A 110 -0.87 -12.20 0.36
C TRP A 110 -1.07 -11.84 -1.11
N LEU A 111 -2.28 -11.44 -1.50
CA LEU A 111 -2.59 -11.17 -2.91
C LEU A 111 -1.84 -9.95 -3.45
N MET A 112 -1.80 -8.85 -2.69
CA MET A 112 -1.15 -7.60 -3.12
C MET A 112 0.37 -7.77 -3.25
N PRO A 113 1.12 -8.31 -2.28
CA PRO A 113 2.55 -8.57 -2.45
C PRO A 113 2.83 -9.48 -3.65
N TRP A 114 2.04 -10.55 -3.82
CA TRP A 114 2.16 -11.43 -4.99
C TRP A 114 1.95 -10.68 -6.32
N ALA A 115 0.93 -9.82 -6.37
CA ALA A 115 0.63 -9.01 -7.55
C ALA A 115 1.74 -7.97 -7.83
N ALA A 116 2.33 -7.37 -6.79
CA ALA A 116 3.42 -6.42 -6.91
C ALA A 116 4.67 -7.05 -7.51
N VAL A 117 5.07 -8.24 -7.04
CA VAL A 117 6.19 -9.01 -7.62
C VAL A 117 5.92 -9.31 -9.10
N HIS A 118 4.72 -9.75 -9.44
CA HIS A 118 4.37 -10.06 -10.82
C HIS A 118 4.40 -8.81 -11.71
N PHE A 119 3.82 -7.71 -11.24
CA PHE A 119 3.79 -6.45 -11.99
C PHE A 119 5.20 -5.88 -12.20
N ALA A 120 6.05 -5.88 -11.17
CA ALA A 120 7.42 -5.38 -11.24
C ALA A 120 8.24 -6.04 -12.35
N ASN A 121 8.03 -7.35 -12.56
CA ASN A 121 8.70 -8.12 -13.63
C ASN A 121 8.15 -7.84 -15.03
N LEU A 122 6.98 -7.22 -15.15
CA LEU A 122 6.37 -6.81 -16.42
C LEU A 122 6.71 -5.37 -16.81
N VAL A 123 7.30 -4.57 -15.91
CA VAL A 123 7.65 -3.17 -16.17
C VAL A 123 8.71 -3.09 -17.27
N PRO A 124 8.42 -2.42 -18.41
CA PRO A 124 9.40 -2.28 -19.49
C PRO A 124 10.62 -1.46 -19.07
N ASP A 125 11.81 -1.80 -19.59
CA ASP A 125 13.07 -1.11 -19.27
C ASP A 125 13.02 0.41 -19.50
N LYS A 126 12.31 0.86 -20.54
CA LYS A 126 12.11 2.29 -20.80
C LYS A 126 11.42 3.01 -19.63
N ALA A 127 10.44 2.37 -19.00
CA ALA A 127 9.76 2.93 -17.84
C ALA A 127 10.70 2.97 -16.62
N LYS A 128 11.52 1.93 -16.43
CA LYS A 128 12.56 1.92 -15.38
C LYS A 128 13.57 3.06 -15.55
N VAL A 129 14.02 3.32 -16.78
CA VAL A 129 14.93 4.44 -17.09
C VAL A 129 14.28 5.78 -16.78
N ILE A 130 13.03 6.00 -17.20
CA ILE A 130 12.32 7.26 -16.91
C ILE A 130 12.14 7.45 -15.40
N ALA A 131 11.70 6.40 -14.68
CA ALA A 131 11.55 6.45 -13.23
C ALA A 131 12.88 6.76 -12.53
N SER A 132 13.98 6.14 -12.99
CA SER A 132 15.32 6.37 -12.45
C SER A 132 15.78 7.79 -12.68
N GLN A 133 15.61 8.34 -13.89
CA GLN A 133 15.96 9.73 -14.21
C GLN A 133 15.18 10.74 -13.37
N GLN A 134 13.88 10.52 -13.19
CA GLN A 134 13.04 11.40 -12.35
C GLN A 134 13.48 11.35 -10.89
N SER A 135 13.77 10.15 -10.37
CA SER A 135 14.21 9.95 -8.99
C SER A 135 15.57 10.61 -8.74
N LEU A 136 16.52 10.38 -9.65
CA LEU A 136 17.84 11.00 -9.58
C LEU A 136 17.76 12.53 -9.68
N SER A 137 16.95 13.07 -10.59
CA SER A 137 16.77 14.52 -10.70
C SER A 137 16.19 15.14 -9.42
N ALA A 138 15.25 14.45 -8.77
CA ALA A 138 14.69 14.91 -7.51
C ALA A 138 15.73 14.88 -6.37
N LEU A 139 16.57 13.84 -6.33
CA LEU A 139 17.67 13.72 -5.38
C LEU A 139 18.76 14.76 -5.61
N ASP A 140 19.20 14.96 -6.85
CA ASP A 140 20.21 15.98 -7.21
C ASP A 140 19.72 17.40 -6.91
N ALA A 141 18.40 17.65 -6.96
CA ALA A 141 17.84 18.96 -6.64
C ALA A 141 17.78 19.25 -5.12
N THR A 142 17.93 18.25 -4.26
CA THR A 142 17.60 18.37 -2.83
C THR A 142 18.67 17.83 -1.90
N LEU A 143 19.23 16.65 -2.18
CA LEU A 143 20.02 15.87 -1.23
C LEU A 143 21.42 15.48 -1.75
N LEU A 144 21.62 15.38 -3.06
CA LEU A 144 22.88 14.92 -3.67
C LEU A 144 23.66 16.09 -4.28
N ASN A 145 24.97 16.10 -4.01
CA ASN A 145 25.93 17.00 -4.63
C ASN A 145 26.96 16.19 -5.44
N PRO A 146 27.70 16.83 -6.36
CA PRO A 146 28.86 16.21 -6.99
C PRO A 146 29.81 15.64 -5.94
N SER A 147 30.37 14.45 -6.20
CA SER A 147 31.33 13.81 -5.30
C SER A 147 32.57 14.68 -5.09
N GLU A 148 33.09 14.68 -3.87
CA GLU A 148 34.33 15.32 -3.47
C GLU A 148 35.54 14.37 -3.57
N LEU A 149 35.31 13.08 -3.87
CA LEU A 149 36.37 12.10 -4.07
C LEU A 149 37.18 12.40 -5.33
N ASP A 150 38.49 12.17 -5.28
CA ASP A 150 39.36 12.30 -6.46
C ASP A 150 38.93 11.29 -7.55
N LEU A 151 39.08 11.69 -8.82
CA LEU A 151 38.72 10.83 -9.95
C LEU A 151 39.52 9.51 -9.94
N THR A 152 40.78 9.53 -9.50
CA THR A 152 41.60 8.31 -9.41
C THR A 152 41.04 7.35 -8.37
N GLU A 153 40.56 7.87 -7.24
CA GLU A 153 39.93 7.09 -6.19
C GLU A 153 38.59 6.50 -6.65
N GLN A 154 37.76 7.32 -7.31
CA GLN A 154 36.51 6.86 -7.91
C GLN A 154 36.75 5.73 -8.92
N GLU A 155 37.73 5.86 -9.82
CA GLU A 155 38.05 4.82 -10.80
C GLU A 155 38.57 3.55 -10.12
N LYS A 156 39.40 3.67 -9.07
CA LYS A 156 39.89 2.51 -8.30
C LYS A 156 38.72 1.74 -7.69
N ILE A 157 37.81 2.42 -7.00
CA ILE A 157 36.66 1.80 -6.35
C ILE A 157 35.73 1.16 -7.39
N ARG A 158 35.44 1.91 -8.47
CA ARG A 158 34.59 1.45 -9.57
C ARG A 158 35.15 0.22 -10.27
N THR A 159 36.47 0.16 -10.45
CA THR A 159 37.14 -1.02 -11.01
C THR A 159 36.89 -2.24 -10.13
N GLY A 160 37.03 -2.11 -8.82
CA GLY A 160 36.76 -3.22 -7.90
C GLY A 160 35.30 -3.70 -7.92
N PHE A 161 34.34 -2.80 -8.14
CA PHE A 161 32.93 -3.17 -8.36
C PHE A 161 32.71 -3.94 -9.65
N TYR A 162 33.32 -3.50 -10.75
CA TYR A 162 33.18 -4.20 -12.03
C TYR A 162 33.93 -5.53 -12.06
N ASP A 163 35.07 -5.64 -11.38
CA ASP A 163 35.79 -6.91 -11.22
C ASP A 163 34.91 -7.97 -10.53
N VAL A 164 34.20 -7.60 -9.45
CA VAL A 164 33.27 -8.53 -8.79
C VAL A 164 32.03 -8.77 -9.64
N LYS A 165 31.50 -7.74 -10.31
CA LYS A 165 30.31 -7.87 -11.17
C LYS A 165 30.55 -8.80 -12.37
N ASP A 166 31.73 -8.74 -12.98
CA ASP A 166 32.08 -9.53 -14.15
C ASP A 166 32.36 -11.00 -13.80
N SER A 167 32.69 -11.27 -12.54
CA SER A 167 32.81 -12.64 -12.03
C SER A 167 31.47 -13.33 -11.78
N ILE A 168 30.34 -12.62 -11.92
CA ILE A 168 29.00 -13.13 -11.63
C ILE A 168 28.02 -12.97 -12.80
N SER A 169 27.10 -13.93 -12.93
CA SER A 169 25.98 -13.84 -13.86
C SER A 169 24.81 -13.09 -13.24
N THR A 170 24.24 -12.14 -13.98
CA THR A 170 23.07 -11.35 -13.60
C THR A 170 22.10 -11.28 -14.77
N ASN A 171 20.81 -11.18 -14.50
CA ASN A 171 19.77 -10.99 -15.50
C ASN A 171 19.80 -9.56 -16.06
N HIS A 172 20.00 -8.57 -15.20
CA HIS A 172 20.22 -7.20 -15.60
C HIS A 172 21.62 -7.05 -16.20
N LYS A 173 21.69 -6.40 -17.37
CA LYS A 173 22.90 -6.42 -18.21
C LYS A 173 23.86 -5.27 -17.93
N VAL A 174 23.35 -4.13 -17.45
CA VAL A 174 24.13 -2.89 -17.36
C VAL A 174 23.95 -2.29 -15.98
N PHE A 175 25.04 -2.22 -15.22
CA PHE A 175 25.10 -1.50 -13.97
C PHE A 175 26.00 -0.28 -14.15
N SER A 176 25.60 0.85 -13.58
CA SER A 176 26.38 2.09 -13.62
C SER A 176 26.59 2.58 -12.20
N VAL A 177 27.84 2.74 -11.79
CA VAL A 177 28.15 3.24 -10.44
C VAL A 177 28.48 4.72 -10.47
N GLN A 178 27.78 5.49 -9.63
CA GLN A 178 27.97 6.92 -9.45
C GLN A 178 28.31 7.24 -7.99
N PHE A 179 29.23 8.19 -7.79
CA PHE A 179 29.58 8.71 -6.47
C PHE A 179 28.94 10.08 -6.26
N ARG A 180 28.51 10.38 -5.04
CA ARG A 180 27.85 11.64 -4.67
C ARG A 180 28.22 12.06 -3.25
N HIS A 181 28.42 13.36 -3.05
CA HIS A 181 28.52 13.91 -1.70
C HIS A 181 27.10 14.17 -1.16
N ALA A 182 26.74 13.59 -0.02
CA ALA A 182 25.37 13.64 0.49
C ALA A 182 25.34 13.83 2.02
N PRO A 183 25.76 14.98 2.56
CA PRO A 183 25.96 15.18 3.99
C PRO A 183 24.66 15.11 4.79
N GLN A 184 23.53 15.41 4.14
CA GLN A 184 22.19 15.34 4.73
C GLN A 184 21.65 13.91 4.77
N ILE A 185 22.14 13.05 3.87
CA ILE A 185 21.81 11.62 3.85
C ILE A 185 22.76 10.86 4.79
N GLY A 186 24.05 11.22 4.80
CA GLY A 186 25.10 10.48 5.49
C GLY A 186 25.57 9.25 4.71
N PRO A 187 26.24 8.29 5.39
CA PRO A 187 26.69 7.05 4.77
C PRO A 187 25.53 6.26 4.18
N ASN A 188 25.46 6.17 2.85
CA ASN A 188 24.40 5.47 2.15
C ASN A 188 24.87 4.90 0.80
N ALA A 189 24.15 3.90 0.31
CA ALA A 189 24.21 3.41 -1.05
C ALA A 189 22.80 2.99 -1.47
N PHE A 190 22.43 3.18 -2.72
CA PHE A 190 21.11 2.78 -3.19
C PHE A 190 21.08 2.54 -4.69
N ALA A 191 20.28 1.57 -5.11
CA ALA A 191 20.04 1.26 -6.50
C ALA A 191 18.76 1.88 -7.07
N LEU A 192 18.87 2.47 -8.25
CA LEU A 192 17.76 2.89 -9.07
C LEU A 192 17.26 1.74 -9.97
N PRO A 193 15.98 1.77 -10.39
CA PRO A 193 15.37 0.73 -11.21
C PRO A 193 16.11 0.39 -12.52
N ASP A 194 16.89 1.31 -13.09
CA ASP A 194 17.64 1.09 -14.33
C ASP A 194 19.02 0.44 -14.14
N GLY A 195 19.41 0.13 -12.90
CA GLY A 195 20.71 -0.42 -12.56
C GLY A 195 21.78 0.62 -12.24
N THR A 196 21.42 1.90 -12.15
CA THR A 196 22.30 2.91 -11.57
C THR A 196 22.41 2.71 -10.06
N ILE A 197 23.62 2.51 -9.55
CA ILE A 197 23.91 2.38 -8.13
C ILE A 197 24.67 3.62 -7.68
N ILE A 198 24.15 4.30 -6.67
CA ILE A 198 24.75 5.50 -6.11
C ILE A 198 25.43 5.10 -4.80
N PHE A 199 26.68 5.50 -4.63
CA PHE A 199 27.40 5.47 -3.36
C PHE A 199 27.64 6.89 -2.87
N THR A 200 27.37 7.14 -1.58
CA THR A 200 27.73 8.42 -0.97
C THR A 200 29.20 8.43 -0.57
N ASP A 201 29.85 9.59 -0.67
CA ASP A 201 31.24 9.76 -0.23
C ASP A 201 31.38 9.42 1.26
N GLU A 202 30.35 9.71 2.05
CA GLU A 202 30.24 9.35 3.45
C GLU A 202 30.24 7.83 3.68
N MET A 203 29.65 7.05 2.76
CA MET A 203 29.73 5.58 2.81
C MET A 203 31.14 5.09 2.55
N ILE A 204 31.83 5.67 1.56
CA ILE A 204 33.22 5.32 1.26
C ILE A 204 34.11 5.62 2.47
N ALA A 205 33.90 6.76 3.12
CA ALA A 205 34.62 7.13 4.34
C ALA A 205 34.30 6.21 5.53
N LEU A 206 33.04 5.81 5.73
CA LEU A 206 32.63 4.91 6.83
C LEU A 206 33.37 3.57 6.81
N VAL A 207 33.54 3.02 5.60
CA VAL A 207 34.22 1.73 5.41
C VAL A 207 35.72 1.89 5.14
N ASP A 208 36.28 3.08 5.39
CA ASP A 208 37.70 3.40 5.21
C ASP A 208 38.24 3.08 3.79
N GLY A 209 37.36 3.13 2.78
CA GLY A 209 37.69 2.74 1.41
C GLY A 209 38.04 1.26 1.23
N ASP A 210 37.65 0.38 2.18
CA ASP A 210 37.89 -1.05 2.08
C ASP A 210 37.07 -1.68 0.95
N GLN A 211 37.76 -2.12 -0.09
CA GLN A 211 37.14 -2.67 -1.29
C GLN A 211 36.31 -3.94 -1.02
N ALA A 212 36.68 -4.77 -0.03
CA ALA A 212 35.94 -5.99 0.26
C ALA A 212 34.54 -5.67 0.82
N LEU A 213 34.47 -4.71 1.74
CA LEU A 213 33.23 -4.23 2.34
C LEU A 213 32.37 -3.48 1.31
N LEU A 214 33.01 -2.62 0.52
CA LEU A 214 32.35 -1.92 -0.59
C LEU A 214 31.76 -2.92 -1.59
N ASN A 215 32.49 -3.97 -1.98
CA ASN A 215 31.98 -5.00 -2.88
C ASN A 215 30.78 -5.73 -2.29
N ALA A 216 30.77 -5.95 -0.97
CA ALA A 216 29.66 -6.59 -0.28
C ALA A 216 28.39 -5.70 -0.31
N ILE A 217 28.52 -4.40 -0.04
CA ILE A 217 27.42 -3.42 -0.15
C ILE A 217 26.96 -3.30 -1.61
N PHE A 218 27.89 -3.25 -2.56
CA PHE A 218 27.57 -3.17 -3.98
C PHE A 218 26.76 -4.38 -4.45
N LEU A 219 27.13 -5.60 -4.05
CA LEU A 219 26.38 -6.81 -4.41
C LEU A 219 24.99 -6.85 -3.78
N HIS A 220 24.80 -6.27 -2.60
CA HIS A 220 23.49 -6.07 -1.99
C HIS A 220 22.61 -5.14 -2.84
N GLU A 221 23.16 -4.00 -3.28
CA GLU A 221 22.46 -3.08 -4.19
C GLU A 221 22.13 -3.73 -5.55
N VAL A 222 23.05 -4.54 -6.10
CA VAL A 222 22.78 -5.36 -7.29
C VAL A 222 21.62 -6.32 -7.03
N GLY A 223 21.54 -6.94 -5.85
CA GLY A 223 20.45 -7.80 -5.44
C GLY A 223 19.07 -7.11 -5.46
N HIS A 224 19.01 -5.82 -5.08
CA HIS A 224 17.77 -5.04 -5.20
C HIS A 224 17.34 -4.83 -6.65
N VAL A 225 18.29 -4.58 -7.56
CA VAL A 225 18.01 -4.42 -8.99
C VAL A 225 17.55 -5.74 -9.61
N GLU A 226 18.27 -6.83 -9.34
CA GLU A 226 17.97 -8.16 -9.90
C GLU A 226 16.57 -8.64 -9.53
N ASN A 227 16.11 -8.33 -8.32
CA ASN A 227 14.78 -8.68 -7.85
C ASN A 227 13.72 -7.59 -8.13
N ASN A 228 14.08 -6.50 -8.80
CA ASN A 228 13.19 -5.37 -9.08
C ASN A 228 12.52 -4.77 -7.83
N HIS A 229 13.16 -4.80 -6.65
CA HIS A 229 12.55 -4.40 -5.38
C HIS A 229 11.98 -2.97 -5.38
N SER A 230 12.65 -2.02 -6.04
CA SER A 230 12.15 -0.65 -6.19
C SER A 230 10.83 -0.58 -6.97
N MET A 231 10.65 -1.43 -7.99
CA MET A 231 9.41 -1.52 -8.76
C MET A 231 8.32 -2.28 -8.00
N GLN A 232 8.69 -3.28 -7.19
CA GLN A 232 7.76 -3.94 -6.28
C GLN A 232 7.18 -2.93 -5.27
N LEU A 233 8.03 -2.11 -4.64
CA LEU A 233 7.59 -1.10 -3.68
C LEU A 233 6.70 -0.01 -4.30
N VAL A 234 7.02 0.41 -5.53
CA VAL A 234 6.15 1.32 -6.30
C VAL A 234 4.79 0.68 -6.58
N ALA A 235 4.76 -0.60 -6.98
CA ALA A 235 3.52 -1.32 -7.23
C ALA A 235 2.69 -1.48 -5.94
N GLU A 236 3.32 -1.88 -4.83
CA GLU A 236 2.68 -1.96 -3.50
C GLU A 236 2.06 -0.62 -3.08
N SER A 237 2.80 0.48 -3.23
CA SER A 237 2.32 1.82 -2.89
C SER A 237 1.12 2.25 -3.76
N LEU A 238 1.15 1.93 -5.06
CA LEU A 238 0.04 2.19 -5.96
C LEU A 238 -1.19 1.36 -5.58
N PHE A 239 -1.02 0.06 -5.31
CA PHE A 239 -2.12 -0.80 -4.89
C PHE A 239 -2.73 -0.35 -3.56
N ALA A 240 -1.90 0.04 -2.59
CA ALA A 240 -2.36 0.58 -1.32
C ALA A 240 -3.19 1.86 -1.53
N THR A 241 -2.71 2.79 -2.37
CA THR A 241 -3.43 4.03 -2.69
C THR A 241 -4.77 3.73 -3.35
N LEU A 242 -4.79 2.86 -4.37
CA LEU A 242 -6.01 2.47 -5.06
C LEU A 242 -7.03 1.81 -4.11
N ALA A 243 -6.55 0.98 -3.17
CA ALA A 243 -7.41 0.35 -2.18
C ALA A 243 -8.04 1.41 -1.26
N VAL A 244 -7.27 2.36 -0.74
CA VAL A 244 -7.78 3.47 0.07
C VAL A 244 -8.80 4.29 -0.73
N SER A 245 -8.47 4.69 -1.96
CA SER A 245 -9.38 5.42 -2.85
C SER A 245 -10.69 4.68 -3.07
N TYR A 246 -10.66 3.35 -3.26
CA TYR A 246 -11.85 2.53 -3.44
C TYR A 246 -12.74 2.51 -2.18
N PHE A 247 -12.15 2.34 -0.99
CA PHE A 247 -12.92 2.27 0.26
C PHE A 247 -13.49 3.62 0.69
N PHE A 248 -12.79 4.72 0.42
CA PHE A 248 -13.17 6.06 0.87
C PHE A 248 -13.81 6.93 -0.23
N GLY A 249 -13.89 6.42 -1.46
CA GLY A 249 -14.51 7.11 -2.59
C GLY A 249 -13.72 8.33 -3.11
N ASP A 250 -12.47 8.50 -2.69
CA ASP A 250 -11.62 9.61 -3.10
C ASP A 250 -10.69 9.20 -4.25
N ILE A 251 -11.13 9.48 -5.47
CA ILE A 251 -10.40 9.17 -6.71
C ILE A 251 -9.25 10.17 -6.93
N SER A 252 -9.29 11.36 -6.30
CA SER A 252 -8.30 12.44 -6.49
C SER A 252 -6.88 11.98 -6.15
N GLY A 253 -6.71 11.25 -5.04
CA GLY A 253 -5.40 10.76 -4.59
C GLY A 253 -4.77 9.70 -5.49
N SER A 254 -5.56 9.00 -6.31
CA SER A 254 -5.05 7.93 -7.19
C SER A 254 -4.21 8.48 -8.36
N LEU A 255 -4.55 9.66 -8.88
CA LEU A 255 -3.79 10.30 -9.96
C LEU A 255 -2.45 10.86 -9.45
N GLU A 256 -2.45 11.46 -8.27
CA GLU A 256 -1.25 12.01 -7.64
C GLU A 256 -0.23 10.92 -7.28
N ALA A 257 -0.68 9.76 -6.81
CA ALA A 257 0.21 8.62 -6.55
C ALA A 257 0.88 8.07 -7.81
N PHE A 258 0.20 8.13 -8.96
CA PHE A 258 0.80 7.71 -10.24
C PHE A 258 1.89 8.69 -10.70
N PHE A 259 1.73 9.99 -10.48
CA PHE A 259 2.78 10.98 -10.76
C PHE A 259 3.88 11.03 -9.69
N GLY A 260 3.62 10.50 -8.49
CA GLY A 260 4.55 10.40 -7.35
C GLY A 260 5.49 9.19 -7.38
N ILE A 261 5.61 8.46 -8.50
CA ILE A 261 6.51 7.30 -8.60
C ILE A 261 7.95 7.69 -8.26
N GLY A 262 8.42 8.86 -8.74
CA GLY A 262 9.76 9.36 -8.45
C GLY A 262 10.00 9.60 -6.95
N SER A 263 9.06 10.20 -6.24
CA SER A 263 9.21 10.44 -4.79
C SER A 263 9.12 9.16 -3.96
N THR A 264 8.38 8.15 -4.43
CA THR A 264 8.33 6.82 -3.81
C THR A 264 9.68 6.12 -3.92
N VAL A 265 10.30 6.17 -5.11
CA VAL A 265 11.65 5.61 -5.35
C VAL A 265 12.70 6.31 -4.48
N VAL A 266 12.58 7.63 -4.28
CA VAL A 266 13.48 8.39 -3.41
C VAL A 266 13.34 8.00 -1.93
N ASN A 267 12.13 7.66 -1.47
CA ASN A 267 11.85 7.26 -0.09
C ASN A 267 11.73 5.74 0.09
N ASN A 268 12.44 4.95 -0.73
CA ASN A 268 12.36 3.49 -0.67
C ASN A 268 12.70 2.97 0.73
N LYS A 269 11.67 2.49 1.45
CA LYS A 269 11.81 1.72 2.69
C LYS A 269 11.57 0.27 2.35
N PHE A 270 12.64 -0.49 2.16
CA PHE A 270 12.52 -1.88 1.79
C PHE A 270 11.95 -2.72 2.94
N THR A 271 11.15 -3.71 2.59
CA THR A 271 10.59 -4.65 3.57
C THR A 271 11.68 -5.59 4.06
N GLN A 272 11.47 -6.24 5.22
CA GLN A 272 12.42 -7.25 5.71
C GLN A 272 12.61 -8.43 4.75
N ALA A 273 11.61 -8.70 3.89
CA ALA A 273 11.71 -9.71 2.84
C ALA A 273 12.65 -9.25 1.72
N HIS A 274 12.48 -8.00 1.23
CA HIS A 274 13.37 -7.42 0.22
C HIS A 274 14.84 -7.39 0.70
N GLU A 275 15.07 -7.01 1.95
CA GLU A 275 16.41 -7.03 2.54
C GLU A 275 16.98 -8.46 2.64
N ALA A 276 16.16 -9.44 3.03
CA ALA A 276 16.61 -10.83 3.12
C ALA A 276 16.98 -11.41 1.74
N ASP A 277 16.21 -11.09 0.70
CA ASP A 277 16.48 -11.52 -0.67
C ASP A 277 17.77 -10.88 -1.22
N ALA A 278 17.98 -9.59 -0.94
CA ALA A 278 19.20 -8.87 -1.31
C ALA A 278 20.44 -9.35 -0.54
N ASP A 279 20.31 -9.61 0.77
CA ASP A 279 21.37 -10.19 1.62
C ASP A 279 21.79 -11.57 1.10
N GLU A 280 20.82 -12.45 0.84
CA GLU A 280 21.08 -13.79 0.35
C GLU A 280 21.76 -13.76 -1.02
N PHE A 281 21.31 -12.86 -1.91
CA PHE A 281 21.97 -12.62 -3.18
C PHE A 281 23.42 -12.18 -2.96
N ALA A 282 23.67 -11.14 -2.15
CA ALA A 282 25.01 -10.61 -1.91
C ALA A 282 25.97 -11.67 -1.37
N LEU A 283 25.54 -12.42 -0.36
CA LEU A 283 26.32 -13.48 0.28
C LEU A 283 26.68 -14.61 -0.69
N ARG A 284 25.71 -15.09 -1.47
CA ARG A 284 25.94 -16.11 -2.51
C ARG A 284 26.87 -15.61 -3.60
N GLN A 285 26.69 -14.37 -4.04
CA GLN A 285 27.49 -13.79 -5.12
C GLN A 285 28.91 -13.43 -4.69
N LEU A 286 29.13 -13.01 -3.44
CA LEU A 286 30.48 -12.88 -2.86
C LEU A 286 31.22 -14.21 -2.94
N ARG A 287 30.58 -15.29 -2.48
CA ARG A 287 31.15 -16.65 -2.54
C ARG A 287 31.44 -17.09 -3.98
N ASN A 288 30.49 -16.89 -4.89
CA ASN A 288 30.64 -17.24 -6.30
C ASN A 288 31.79 -16.45 -6.98
N ALA A 289 32.01 -15.21 -6.55
CA ALA A 289 33.09 -14.35 -7.00
C ALA A 289 34.46 -14.66 -6.33
N GLY A 290 34.53 -15.67 -5.46
CA GLY A 290 35.72 -16.00 -4.68
C GLY A 290 36.11 -14.91 -3.67
N LYS A 291 35.15 -14.09 -3.23
CA LYS A 291 35.31 -13.09 -2.17
C LYS A 291 34.81 -13.66 -0.84
N ASP A 292 35.37 -13.17 0.26
CA ASP A 292 34.98 -13.58 1.60
C ASP A 292 33.55 -13.07 1.93
N PRO A 293 32.56 -13.94 2.14
CA PRO A 293 31.21 -13.52 2.55
C PRO A 293 31.18 -12.80 3.90
N MET A 294 32.19 -12.98 4.76
CA MET A 294 32.29 -12.27 6.04
C MET A 294 32.36 -10.74 5.86
N ALA A 295 32.89 -10.27 4.73
CA ALA A 295 32.93 -8.84 4.39
C ALA A 295 31.55 -8.17 4.45
N PHE A 296 30.47 -8.91 4.17
CA PHE A 296 29.11 -8.39 4.31
C PHE A 296 28.72 -8.16 5.77
N ALA A 297 29.02 -9.12 6.65
CA ALA A 297 28.78 -8.96 8.08
C ALA A 297 29.60 -7.80 8.67
N ASP A 298 30.85 -7.65 8.25
CA ASP A 298 31.73 -6.59 8.71
C ASP A 298 31.30 -5.20 8.22
N ALA A 299 30.83 -5.10 6.97
CA ALA A 299 30.20 -3.88 6.47
C ALA A 299 28.98 -3.48 7.31
N MET A 300 28.08 -4.44 7.59
CA MET A 300 26.90 -4.19 8.42
C MET A 300 27.25 -3.82 9.87
N LYS A 301 28.33 -4.38 10.43
CA LYS A 301 28.83 -3.99 11.77
C LYS A 301 29.29 -2.54 11.78
N LYS A 302 30.11 -2.10 10.83
CA LYS A 302 30.54 -0.69 10.71
C LYS A 302 29.34 0.25 10.59
N ILE A 303 28.35 -0.11 9.79
CA ILE A 303 27.10 0.65 9.69
C ILE A 303 26.37 0.69 11.03
N SER A 304 26.31 -0.43 11.76
CA SER A 304 25.65 -0.51 13.07
C SER A 304 26.31 0.30 14.18
N GLU A 305 27.61 0.61 14.04
CA GLU A 305 28.39 1.40 15.00
C GLU A 305 28.09 2.90 14.92
N LEU A 306 27.48 3.36 13.83
CA LEU A 306 26.85 4.67 13.74
C LEU A 306 25.66 4.71 14.72
N ARG A 307 25.94 5.05 15.99
CA ARG A 307 24.87 5.30 16.97
C ARG A 307 23.96 6.41 16.43
N PRO A 308 22.64 6.33 16.65
CA PRO A 308 21.76 7.49 16.49
C PRO A 308 22.13 8.51 17.57
N SER A 309 23.14 9.34 17.31
CA SER A 309 23.30 10.59 18.03
C SER A 309 22.08 11.43 17.71
N ALA A 310 21.51 12.10 18.71
CA ALA A 310 20.22 12.80 18.72
C ALA A 310 20.07 13.99 17.74
N SER A 311 20.48 13.81 16.49
CA SER A 311 20.28 14.68 15.34
C SER A 311 19.43 13.90 14.33
N GLU A 312 18.32 14.49 13.90
CA GLU A 312 17.29 13.90 13.01
C GLU A 312 17.80 13.49 11.61
N THR A 313 19.09 13.68 11.32
CA THR A 313 19.70 13.53 9.99
C THR A 313 20.48 12.23 9.77
N MET A 314 20.67 11.37 10.77
CA MET A 314 21.60 10.21 10.70
C MET A 314 20.93 8.85 10.93
N ASP A 315 19.74 8.64 10.34
CA ASP A 315 18.99 7.38 10.37
C ASP A 315 18.68 6.82 8.96
N ASN A 316 19.31 7.34 7.90
CA ASN A 316 18.85 7.08 6.53
C ASN A 316 19.12 5.66 6.03
N TRP A 317 20.32 5.09 6.24
CA TRP A 317 20.57 3.69 5.91
C TRP A 317 19.67 2.75 6.73
N PHE A 318 19.48 3.00 8.03
CA PHE A 318 18.57 2.19 8.86
C PHE A 318 17.10 2.33 8.45
N SER A 319 16.72 3.50 7.92
CA SER A 319 15.38 3.78 7.43
C SER A 319 15.09 3.12 6.09
N SER A 320 16.07 3.08 5.17
CA SER A 320 15.93 2.38 3.89
C SER A 320 16.16 0.86 4.01
N HIS A 321 17.04 0.43 4.93
CA HIS A 321 17.47 -0.95 5.13
C HIS A 321 17.34 -1.40 6.62
N PRO A 322 16.16 -1.89 7.04
CA PRO A 322 15.90 -2.23 8.44
C PRO A 322 16.59 -3.52 8.94
N ALA A 323 16.49 -3.76 10.26
CA ALA A 323 16.82 -5.03 10.95
C ALA A 323 18.30 -5.48 10.95
N ILE A 324 19.25 -4.53 10.98
CA ILE A 324 20.72 -4.73 10.93
C ILE A 324 21.25 -5.90 11.78
N GLN A 325 20.83 -6.02 13.06
CA GLN A 325 21.35 -7.03 13.99
C GLN A 325 20.99 -8.47 13.59
N SER A 326 19.81 -8.64 13.00
CA SER A 326 19.38 -9.95 12.49
C SER A 326 20.18 -10.34 11.23
N ARG A 327 20.44 -9.35 10.38
CA ARG A 327 21.19 -9.51 9.12
C ARG A 327 22.65 -9.87 9.38
N ILE A 328 23.32 -9.20 10.34
CA ILE A 328 24.69 -9.54 10.78
C ILE A 328 24.78 -11.01 11.17
N ARG A 329 23.90 -11.49 12.07
CA ARG A 329 23.93 -12.88 12.52
C ARG A 329 23.71 -13.89 11.39
N LYS A 330 22.81 -13.59 10.44
CA LYS A 330 22.57 -14.44 9.27
C LYS A 330 23.79 -14.47 8.35
N ALA A 331 24.44 -13.33 8.13
CA ALA A 331 25.63 -13.21 7.32
C ALA A 331 26.82 -13.98 7.91
N GLU A 332 27.06 -13.84 9.22
CA GLU A 332 28.08 -14.61 9.94
C GLU A 332 27.81 -16.11 9.84
N ALA A 333 26.57 -16.54 10.11
CA ALA A 333 26.19 -17.94 10.01
C ALA A 333 26.32 -18.50 8.58
N PHE A 334 26.11 -17.68 7.54
CA PHE A 334 26.35 -18.08 6.15
C PHE A 334 27.84 -18.21 5.85
N ALA A 335 28.66 -17.27 6.32
CA ALA A 335 30.10 -17.28 6.11
C ALA A 335 30.79 -18.46 6.79
N GLU A 336 30.30 -18.90 7.96
CA GLU A 336 30.82 -20.06 8.70
C GLU A 336 30.41 -21.43 8.10
N GLN A 337 29.42 -21.46 7.20
CA GLN A 337 29.03 -22.67 6.48
C GLN A 337 30.00 -22.89 5.30
N GLU A 338 31.14 -23.50 5.60
CA GLU A 338 32.11 -24.04 4.61
C GLU A 338 31.57 -25.29 3.89
#